data_AF-A0A2N9AUX5-F1
#
_entry.id   AF-A0A2N9AUX5-F1
#
_cell.length_a   1.000
_cell.length_b   1.000
_cell.length_c   1.000
_cell.angle_alpha   90.00
_cell.angle_beta   90.00
_cell.angle_gamma   90.00
#
_symmetry.space_group_name_H-M   'P 1'
#
loop_
_entity.id
_entity.type
_entity.pdbx_description
1 polymer ?
#
loop_
_entity_poly.entity_id
_entity_poly.type
_entity_poly.pdbx_seq_one_letter_code
_entity_poly.pdbx_strand_id
1 'polypeptide(L)' 'MRFEAQPAARFDPPQRPTGVTLFDKTGSTNGFGAYVAFVPAKRIGLVMLANRAFPMPARIAAAHAVLEVLAAEEP' A
#
# COMPACT_ATOMS: atom_id res chain seq x y z
N MET A 1 15.15 14.90 -7.21
CA MET A 1 15.84 14.18 -6.11
C MET A 1 14.88 13.14 -5.52
N ARG A 2 15.37 11.97 -5.10
CA ARG A 2 14.52 10.82 -4.67
C ARG A 2 14.10 10.87 -3.19
N PHE A 3 14.78 11.69 -2.37
CA PHE A 3 14.56 11.79 -0.93
C PHE A 3 13.94 13.12 -0.49
N GLU A 4 13.63 14.00 -1.44
CA GLU A 4 12.95 15.26 -1.15
C GLU A 4 11.45 15.01 -1.03
N ALA A 5 10.83 15.62 -0.02
CA ALA A 5 9.39 15.58 0.14
C ALA A 5 8.73 16.30 -1.05
N GLN A 6 7.76 15.62 -1.69
CA GLN A 6 6.91 16.27 -2.68
C GLN A 6 5.72 16.92 -1.96
N PRO A 7 5.50 18.24 -2.06
CA PRO A 7 4.28 18.87 -1.59
C PRO A 7 3.03 18.15 -2.11
N ALA A 8 2.12 17.83 -1.19
CA ALA A 8 0.80 17.30 -1.51
C ALA A 8 -0.23 18.43 -1.41
N ALA A 9 -1.08 18.56 -2.41
CA ALA A 9 -2.22 19.49 -2.39
C ALA A 9 -3.50 18.73 -2.08
N ARG A 10 -4.39 19.34 -1.29
CA ARG A 10 -5.73 18.81 -1.04
C ARG A 10 -6.59 19.01 -2.29
N PHE A 11 -7.37 18.00 -2.67
CA PHE A 11 -8.39 18.17 -3.71
C PHE A 11 -9.50 19.11 -3.23
N ASP A 12 -9.87 20.06 -4.09
CA ASP A 12 -11.00 20.98 -3.90
C ASP A 12 -11.89 20.97 -5.17
N PRO A 13 -13.13 20.42 -5.12
CA PRO A 13 -13.78 19.84 -3.95
C PRO A 13 -13.17 18.48 -3.54
N PRO A 14 -13.41 18.00 -2.29
CA PRO A 14 -12.95 16.68 -1.85
C PRO A 14 -13.44 15.57 -2.79
N GLN A 15 -12.51 14.82 -3.36
CA GLN A 15 -12.83 13.70 -4.25
C GLN A 15 -12.99 12.41 -3.45
N ARG A 16 -14.08 11.68 -3.74
CA ARG A 16 -14.23 10.29 -3.27
C ARG A 16 -13.67 9.34 -4.34
N PRO A 17 -13.11 8.19 -3.93
CA PRO A 17 -12.71 7.17 -4.89
C PRO A 17 -13.92 6.71 -5.71
N THR A 18 -13.78 6.65 -7.02
CA THR A 18 -14.84 6.18 -7.93
C THR A 18 -14.76 4.66 -8.05
N GLY A 19 -15.34 3.95 -7.07
CA GLY A 19 -15.45 2.49 -7.07
C GLY A 19 -14.49 1.78 -6.13
N VAL A 20 -14.40 0.45 -6.27
CA VAL A 20 -13.49 -0.39 -5.47
C VAL A 20 -12.06 0.01 -5.78
N THR A 21 -11.35 0.51 -4.77
CA THR A 21 -10.01 1.08 -4.92
C THR A 21 -9.05 0.42 -3.94
N LEU A 22 -7.89 0.02 -4.45
CA LEU A 22 -6.73 -0.40 -3.65
C LEU A 22 -5.88 0.84 -3.35
N PHE A 23 -5.67 1.12 -2.06
CA PHE A 23 -4.74 2.14 -1.59
C PHE A 23 -3.45 1.48 -1.15
N ASP A 24 -2.31 2.05 -1.51
CA ASP A 24 -1.03 1.56 -1.02
C ASP A 24 -0.02 2.66 -0.68
N LYS A 25 1.00 2.27 0.08
CA LYS A 25 2.18 3.08 0.31
C LYS A 25 3.40 2.22 0.59
N THR A 26 4.51 2.54 -0.09
CA THR A 26 5.84 2.02 0.26
C THR A 26 6.61 2.98 1.17
N GLY A 27 7.43 2.42 2.05
CA GLY A 27 8.43 3.15 2.84
C GLY A 27 9.76 2.39 2.83
N SER A 28 10.89 3.09 2.83
CA SER A 28 12.21 2.47 2.94
C SER A 28 13.20 3.41 3.59
N THR A 29 14.09 2.84 4.40
CA THR A 29 15.32 3.47 4.88
C THR A 29 16.50 2.56 4.52
N ASN A 30 17.72 2.89 4.95
CA ASN A 30 18.89 2.05 4.65
C ASN A 30 18.79 0.62 5.21
N GLY A 31 18.06 0.44 6.32
CA GLY A 31 17.93 -0.86 7.00
C GLY A 31 16.54 -1.47 6.95
N PHE A 32 15.51 -0.74 6.50
CA PHE A 32 14.12 -1.17 6.63
C PHE A 32 13.36 -1.07 5.31
N GLY A 33 12.46 -2.02 5.11
CA GLY A 33 11.45 -2.00 4.05
C GLY A 33 10.06 -2.12 4.65
N ALA A 34 9.15 -1.24 4.22
CA ALA A 34 7.75 -1.26 4.63
C ALA A 34 6.82 -1.16 3.43
N TYR A 35 5.68 -1.83 3.52
CA TYR A 35 4.57 -1.70 2.58
C TYR A 35 3.23 -1.82 3.33
N VAL A 36 2.30 -0.95 2.99
CA VAL A 36 0.92 -0.97 3.48
C VAL A 36 -0.01 -0.95 2.28
N ALA A 37 -1.04 -1.80 2.28
CA ALA A 37 -2.07 -1.82 1.25
C ALA A 37 -3.43 -2.18 1.83
N PHE A 38 -4.52 -1.54 1.37
CA PHE A 38 -5.87 -1.82 1.87
C PHE A 38 -6.97 -1.50 0.84
N VAL A 39 -8.09 -2.21 0.96
CA VAL A 39 -9.29 -2.03 0.11
C VAL A 39 -10.49 -1.76 1.01
N PRO A 40 -10.92 -0.48 1.17
CA PRO A 40 -12.01 -0.14 2.09
C PRO A 40 -13.32 -0.87 1.80
N ALA A 41 -13.67 -1.05 0.53
CA ALA A 41 -14.90 -1.73 0.12
C ALA A 41 -14.96 -3.21 0.56
N LYS A 42 -13.79 -3.85 0.73
CA LYS A 42 -13.65 -5.24 1.17
C LYS A 42 -13.32 -5.37 2.66
N ARG A 43 -13.08 -4.26 3.38
CA ARG A 43 -12.62 -4.24 4.78
C ARG A 43 -11.35 -5.07 5.04
N ILE A 44 -10.48 -5.17 4.03
CA ILE A 44 -9.19 -5.88 4.13
C ILE A 44 -8.02 -4.88 4.11
N GLY A 45 -6.96 -5.22 4.84
CA GLY A 45 -5.72 -4.46 4.88
C GLY A 45 -4.53 -5.34 5.24
N LEU A 46 -3.36 -4.97 4.73
CA LEU A 46 -2.09 -5.64 4.93
C LEU A 46 -1.01 -4.63 5.33
N VAL A 47 -0.23 -4.99 6.34
CA VAL A 47 0.99 -4.28 6.74
C VAL A 47 2.16 -5.26 6.70
N MET A 48 3.19 -4.90 5.94
CA MET A 48 4.43 -5.67 5.84
C MET A 48 5.60 -4.81 6.31
N LEU A 49 6.34 -5.30 7.30
CA LEU A 49 7.51 -4.66 7.88
C LEU A 49 8.69 -5.63 7.84
N ALA A 50 9.85 -5.17 7.35
CA ALA A 50 11.09 -5.94 7.42
C ALA A 50 12.26 -5.07 7.89
N ASN A 51 13.14 -5.68 8.67
CA ASN A 51 14.44 -5.14 9.11
C ASN A 51 15.56 -5.36 8.08
N ARG A 52 15.19 -5.43 6.79
CA ARG A 52 16.09 -5.43 5.64
C ARG A 52 15.42 -4.67 4.51
N ALA A 53 16.21 -3.95 3.71
CA ALA A 53 15.71 -3.40 2.45
C ALA A 53 15.63 -4.53 1.40
N PHE A 54 14.42 -4.90 1.00
CA PHE A 54 14.16 -5.87 -0.07
C PHE A 54 13.56 -5.17 -1.31
N PRO A 55 13.71 -5.73 -2.53
CA PRO A 55 13.25 -5.08 -3.76
C PRO A 55 11.76 -4.70 -3.72
N MET A 56 11.43 -3.51 -4.22
CA MET A 56 10.05 -3.03 -4.30
C MET A 56 9.08 -4.00 -4.99
N PRO A 57 9.42 -4.58 -6.16
CA PRO A 57 8.53 -5.52 -6.85
C PRO A 57 8.20 -6.76 -6.01
N ALA A 58 9.17 -7.25 -5.23
CA ALA A 58 8.96 -8.43 -4.38
C ALA A 58 7.93 -8.15 -3.27
N ARG A 59 7.90 -6.93 -2.71
CA ARG A 59 6.90 -6.56 -1.68
C ARG A 59 5.51 -6.49 -2.29
N ILE A 60 5.38 -5.87 -3.46
CA ILE A 60 4.09 -5.72 -4.14
C ILE A 60 3.55 -7.10 -4.51
N ALA A 61 4.37 -7.99 -5.06
CA ALA A 61 3.96 -9.34 -5.43
C ALA A 61 3.49 -10.16 -4.22
N ALA A 62 4.28 -10.16 -3.13
CA ALA A 62 3.91 -10.88 -1.91
C ALA A 62 2.63 -10.33 -1.29
N ALA A 63 2.50 -9.01 -1.22
CA ALA A 63 1.31 -8.37 -0.68
C ALA A 63 0.05 -8.62 -1.53
N HIS A 64 0.18 -8.59 -2.85
CA HIS A 64 -0.91 -8.88 -3.77
C HIS A 64 -1.44 -10.29 -3.57
N ALA A 65 -0.56 -11.28 -3.49
CA ALA A 65 -0.94 -12.68 -3.27
C ALA A 65 -1.74 -12.85 -1.96
N VAL A 66 -1.32 -12.18 -0.87
CA VAL A 66 -2.06 -12.23 0.41
C VAL A 66 -3.42 -11.54 0.28
N LEU A 67 -3.47 -10.37 -0.38
CA LEU A 67 -4.73 -9.64 -0.58
C LEU A 67 -5.73 -10.41 -1.46
N GLU A 68 -5.27 -11.18 -2.45
CA GLU A 68 -6.14 -12.04 -3.27
C GLU A 68 -6.80 -13.13 -2.43
N VAL A 69 -6.04 -13.81 -1.56
CA VAL A 69 -6.57 -14.82 -0.64
C VAL A 69 -7.61 -14.19 0.30
N LEU A 70 -7.26 -13.07 0.95
CA LEU A 70 -8.17 -12.35 1.85
C LEU A 70 -9.41 -11.79 1.15
N ALA A 71 -9.32 -11.51 -0.15
CA ALA A 71 -10.45 -11.00 -0.93
C ALA A 71 -11.39 -12.09 -1.44
N ALA A 72 -10.93 -13.34 -1.46
CA ALA A 72 -11.70 -14.53 -1.82
C ALA A 72 -12.40 -15.17 -0.62
N GLU A 73 -11.85 -14.98 0.59
CA GLU A 73 -12.52 -15.28 1.85
C GLU A 73 -13.60 -14.22 2.10
N GLU A 74 -14.87 -14.52 1.76
CA GLU A 74 -15.99 -13.70 2.24
C GLU A 74 -16.08 -13.77 3.78
N PRO A 75 -16.37 -12.65 4.46
CA PRO A 75 -16.52 -12.64 5.91
C PRO A 75 -17.75 -13.43 6.39
#